data_AF-A0A3M1YVX3-F1
#
_entry.id   AF-A0A3M1YVX3-F1
#
_cell.length_a   1.000
_cell.length_b   1.000
_cell.length_c   1.000
_cell.angle_alpha   90.00
_cell.angle_beta   90.00
_cell.angle_gamma   90.00
#
_symmetry.space_group_name_H-M   'P 1'
#
loop_
_entity.id
_entity.type
_entity.pdbx_description
1 polymer ?
#
loop_
_entity_poly.entity_id
_entity_poly.type
_entity_poly.pdbx_seq_one_letter_code
_entity_poly.pdbx_strand_id
1 'polypeptide(L)'
;MVPEHWSVKPLFSLYRKTKRAGFPDEELLSVYRDHGVVKKSSREDNNNKPSEDLSGYQLVKPSDLVTNKMKTWQGSIAVSTLKGIVSPAYFVYSSEHKQNDRYLHHLLRCDRYIAGYLSSSKGIRVNQWDLDQDLFRRFPVILPTPDEQQAIAAFLDRETARIDALIEKKQRLIELLKEKRQAIITRAVTKGLD
;
A
#
# COMPACT_ATOMS: atom_id res chain seq x y z
N MET A 1 -21.34 -10.98 -11.50
CA MET A 1 -20.61 -11.46 -12.69
C MET A 1 -19.79 -10.30 -13.25
N VAL A 2 -18.69 -10.60 -13.94
CA VAL A 2 -17.89 -9.59 -14.65
C VAL A 2 -18.61 -9.28 -15.97
N PRO A 3 -18.78 -8.01 -16.39
CA PRO A 3 -19.36 -7.66 -17.69
C PRO A 3 -18.63 -8.34 -18.85
N GLU A 4 -19.36 -8.77 -19.89
CA GLU A 4 -18.79 -9.54 -20.99
C GLU A 4 -17.69 -8.81 -21.76
N HIS A 5 -17.74 -7.48 -21.82
CA HIS A 5 -16.74 -6.65 -22.50
C HIS A 5 -15.47 -6.44 -21.67
N TRP A 6 -15.42 -6.87 -20.41
CA TRP A 6 -14.23 -6.78 -19.58
C TRP A 6 -13.33 -7.99 -19.82
N SER A 7 -12.05 -7.73 -20.07
CA SER A 7 -11.07 -8.81 -20.24
C SER A 7 -10.51 -9.25 -18.88
N VAL A 8 -10.14 -10.52 -18.76
CA VAL A 8 -9.46 -11.05 -17.58
C VAL A 8 -8.11 -11.59 -18.02
N LYS A 9 -7.04 -11.10 -17.40
CA LYS A 9 -5.66 -11.50 -17.72
C LYS A 9 -4.92 -11.94 -16.46
N PRO A 10 -3.99 -12.91 -16.53
CA PRO A 10 -3.20 -13.27 -15.37
C PRO A 10 -2.18 -12.16 -15.03
N LEU A 11 -1.89 -11.97 -13.75
CA LEU A 11 -0.98 -10.92 -13.27
C LEU A 11 0.39 -10.95 -13.96
N PHE A 12 0.93 -12.14 -14.26
CA PHE A 12 2.23 -12.29 -14.93
C PHE A 12 2.27 -11.69 -16.34
N SER A 13 1.11 -11.53 -17.01
CA SER A 13 1.03 -10.91 -18.33
C SER A 13 1.09 -9.39 -18.28
N LEU A 14 0.96 -8.81 -17.09
CA LEU A 14 1.00 -7.37 -16.84
C LEU A 14 2.28 -6.95 -16.12
N TYR A 15 2.81 -7.82 -15.26
CA TYR A 15 3.94 -7.51 -14.39
C TYR A 15 5.01 -8.59 -14.41
N ARG A 16 6.27 -8.19 -14.56
CA ARG A 16 7.44 -9.09 -14.54
C ARG A 16 8.29 -8.84 -13.31
N LYS A 17 8.57 -9.89 -12.53
CA LYS A 17 9.45 -9.79 -11.37
C LYS A 17 10.83 -9.31 -11.80
N THR A 18 11.36 -8.29 -11.13
CA THR A 18 12.67 -7.71 -11.43
C THR A 18 13.47 -7.53 -10.15
N LYS A 19 14.80 -7.52 -10.27
CA LYS A 19 15.73 -7.21 -9.18
C LYS A 19 16.75 -6.23 -9.72
N ARG A 20 16.65 -4.97 -9.27
CA ARG A 20 17.52 -3.86 -9.66
C ARG A 20 18.17 -3.33 -8.39
N ALA A 21 19.45 -3.62 -8.17
CA ALA A 21 20.20 -3.18 -6.99
C ALA A 21 21.32 -2.22 -7.40
N GLY A 22 22.06 -1.67 -6.44
CA GLY A 22 23.16 -0.73 -6.70
C GLY A 22 22.73 0.74 -6.82
N PHE A 23 21.63 1.11 -6.16
CA PHE A 23 21.12 2.48 -6.11
C PHE A 23 20.98 2.99 -4.65
N PRO A 24 22.04 2.94 -3.82
CA PRO A 24 21.94 3.18 -2.38
C PRO A 24 21.50 4.61 -2.02
N ASP A 25 21.73 5.58 -2.90
CA ASP A 25 21.43 7.00 -2.67
C ASP A 25 19.98 7.40 -3.01
N GLU A 26 19.16 6.46 -3.52
CA GLU A 26 17.75 6.73 -3.83
C GLU A 26 16.89 6.79 -2.56
N GLU A 27 15.75 7.49 -2.66
CA GLU A 27 14.80 7.65 -1.55
C GLU A 27 14.32 6.30 -1.01
N LEU A 28 14.41 6.10 0.30
CA LEU A 28 13.94 4.89 0.95
C LEU A 28 12.42 4.87 1.06
N LEU A 29 11.79 3.84 0.48
CA LEU A 29 10.34 3.65 0.45
C LEU A 29 9.88 2.53 1.38
N SER A 30 8.59 2.50 1.65
CA SER A 30 7.90 1.43 2.39
C SER A 30 6.50 1.21 1.82
N VAL A 31 5.97 -0.02 1.93
CA VAL A 31 4.61 -0.34 1.47
C VAL A 31 3.68 -0.59 2.65
N TYR A 32 2.72 0.30 2.83
CA TYR A 32 1.71 0.23 3.88
C TYR A 32 0.42 -0.37 3.36
N ARG A 33 -0.32 -1.02 4.27
CA ARG A 33 -1.64 -1.58 3.98
C ARG A 33 -2.62 -0.51 3.52
N ASP A 34 -2.64 0.65 4.18
CA ASP A 34 -3.65 1.68 3.96
C ASP A 34 -3.18 2.74 2.95
N HIS A 35 -1.87 2.99 2.88
CA HIS A 35 -1.30 4.08 2.07
C HIS A 35 -0.54 3.62 0.82
N GLY A 36 -0.33 2.32 0.62
CA GLY A 36 0.48 1.82 -0.49
C GLY A 36 1.94 2.23 -0.35
N VAL A 37 2.60 2.61 -1.46
CA VAL A 37 4.02 3.00 -1.46
C VAL A 37 4.17 4.43 -0.96
N VAL A 38 4.93 4.61 0.12
CA VAL A 38 5.23 5.92 0.72
C VAL A 38 6.72 6.06 0.99
N LYS A 39 7.20 7.29 1.13
CA LYS A 39 8.55 7.56 1.66
C LYS A 39 8.63 7.08 3.09
N LYS A 40 9.69 6.36 3.46
CA LYS A 40 9.87 5.91 4.85
C LYS A 40 9.95 7.09 5.81
N SER A 41 10.59 8.19 5.39
CA SER A 41 10.71 9.43 6.14
C SER A 41 9.38 10.15 6.39
N SER A 42 8.32 9.84 5.64
CA SER A 42 7.01 10.49 5.79
C SER A 42 6.18 9.97 6.97
N ARG A 43 6.63 8.90 7.64
CA ARG A 43 5.88 8.26 8.73
C ARG A 43 6.80 7.68 9.80
N GLU A 44 6.42 7.86 11.06
CA GLU A 44 7.16 7.36 12.22
C GLU A 44 6.57 6.06 12.80
N ASP A 45 5.43 5.62 12.29
CA ASP A 45 4.70 4.41 12.73
C ASP A 45 5.31 3.09 12.24
N ASN A 46 6.45 3.13 11.54
CA ASN A 46 7.18 1.96 11.04
C ASN A 46 8.55 1.79 11.68
N ASN A 47 8.57 0.94 12.71
CA ASN A 47 9.73 0.62 13.54
C ASN A 47 10.80 -0.26 12.86
N ASN A 48 10.62 -0.64 11.58
CA ASN A 48 11.64 -1.42 10.88
C ASN A 48 12.88 -0.54 10.62
N LYS A 49 14.01 -0.86 11.25
CA LYS A 49 15.25 -0.14 11.00
C LYS A 49 15.82 -0.53 9.63
N PRO A 50 16.22 0.45 8.79
CA PRO A 50 16.94 0.14 7.57
C PRO A 50 18.31 -0.47 7.90
N SER A 51 18.93 -1.10 6.90
CA SER A 51 20.31 -1.55 7.03
C SER A 51 21.25 -0.34 6.96
N GLU A 52 22.45 -0.47 7.53
CA GLU A 52 23.52 0.50 7.35
C GLU A 52 23.99 0.56 5.89
N ASP A 53 23.92 -0.57 5.17
CA ASP A 53 24.21 -0.65 3.74
C ASP A 53 22.91 -0.84 2.92
N LEU A 54 22.63 0.14 2.06
CA LEU A 54 21.47 0.13 1.17
C LEU A 54 21.78 -0.41 -0.24
N SER A 55 23.01 -0.83 -0.53
CA SER A 55 23.43 -1.31 -1.86
C SER A 55 22.58 -2.48 -2.38
N GLY A 56 22.14 -3.37 -1.48
CA GLY A 56 21.29 -4.52 -1.77
C GLY A 56 19.80 -4.21 -1.88
N TYR A 57 19.38 -2.96 -1.63
CA TYR A 57 17.98 -2.57 -1.75
C TYR A 57 17.55 -2.51 -3.22
N GLN A 58 16.28 -2.77 -3.46
CA GLN A 58 15.74 -2.88 -4.81
C GLN A 58 15.13 -1.56 -5.27
N LEU A 59 15.60 -1.04 -6.40
CA LEU A 59 15.03 0.11 -7.07
C LEU A 59 13.58 -0.19 -7.48
N VAL A 60 12.71 0.77 -7.20
CA VAL A 60 11.31 0.90 -7.60
C VAL A 60 11.22 2.12 -8.52
N LYS A 61 10.46 1.99 -9.60
CA LYS A 61 10.10 3.07 -10.53
C LYS A 61 8.59 3.28 -10.50
N PRO A 62 8.10 4.44 -10.97
CA PRO A 62 6.68 4.62 -11.23
C PRO A 62 6.12 3.47 -12.09
N SER A 63 4.87 3.10 -11.84
CA SER A 63 4.14 1.98 -12.44
C SER A 63 4.57 0.58 -11.98
N ASP A 64 5.65 0.44 -11.21
CA ASP A 64 6.02 -0.87 -10.67
C ASP A 64 5.04 -1.33 -9.58
N LEU A 65 4.72 -2.63 -9.57
CA LEU A 65 3.99 -3.27 -8.49
C LEU A 65 4.98 -3.73 -7.40
N VAL A 66 4.77 -3.28 -6.17
CA VAL A 66 5.62 -3.61 -5.03
C VAL A 66 4.79 -4.35 -3.99
N THR A 67 5.32 -5.44 -3.44
CA THR A 67 4.64 -6.27 -2.45
C THR A 67 5.61 -6.74 -1.38
N ASN A 68 5.18 -6.73 -0.11
CA ASN A 68 5.94 -7.31 0.99
C ASN A 68 5.61 -8.81 1.11
N LYS A 69 6.60 -9.69 0.90
CA LYS A 69 6.42 -11.15 0.85
C LYS A 69 5.57 -11.72 2.00
N MET A 70 5.79 -11.22 3.22
CA MET A 70 5.18 -11.73 4.45
C MET A 70 3.87 -11.01 4.82
N LYS A 71 3.54 -9.91 4.15
CA LYS A 71 2.41 -9.03 4.49
C LYS A 71 1.46 -8.75 3.32
N THR A 72 1.68 -9.37 2.15
CA THR A 72 0.78 -9.23 0.99
C THR A 72 -0.63 -9.68 1.31
N TRP A 73 -0.79 -10.78 2.06
CA TRP A 73 -2.10 -11.28 2.50
C TRP A 73 -2.83 -10.32 3.44
N GLN A 74 -2.11 -9.35 3.99
CA GLN A 74 -2.66 -8.25 4.77
C GLN A 74 -2.76 -6.96 3.95
N GLY A 75 -2.61 -6.98 2.62
CA GLY A 75 -2.72 -5.78 1.78
C GLY A 75 -1.46 -4.92 1.67
N SER A 76 -0.28 -5.39 2.12
CA SER A 76 0.99 -4.69 1.85
C SER A 76 1.46 -4.94 0.40
N ILE A 77 0.71 -4.35 -0.53
CA ILE A 77 0.90 -4.40 -1.99
C ILE A 77 0.40 -3.08 -2.58
N ALA A 78 1.11 -2.52 -3.57
CA ALA A 78 0.68 -1.32 -4.27
C ALA A 78 1.43 -1.10 -5.59
N VAL A 79 0.76 -0.46 -6.55
CA VAL A 79 1.43 0.15 -7.71
C VAL A 79 2.05 1.47 -7.26
N SER A 80 3.35 1.64 -7.53
CA SER A 80 4.12 2.80 -7.10
C SER A 80 3.91 3.99 -8.04
N THR A 81 3.72 5.18 -7.49
CA THR A 81 3.87 6.46 -8.20
C THR A 81 5.25 7.07 -7.98
N LEU A 82 6.04 6.50 -7.07
CA LEU A 82 7.33 7.01 -6.64
C LEU A 82 8.48 6.22 -7.27
N LYS A 83 9.61 6.91 -7.43
CA LYS A 83 10.93 6.30 -7.62
C LYS A 83 11.65 6.26 -6.27
N GLY A 84 12.33 5.16 -5.98
CA GLY A 84 13.10 5.01 -4.76
C GLY A 84 13.56 3.56 -4.58
N ILE A 85 13.97 3.19 -3.38
CA ILE A 85 14.43 1.84 -3.05
C ILE A 85 13.61 1.22 -1.93
N VAL A 86 13.43 -0.10 -1.98
CA VAL A 86 12.77 -0.89 -0.93
C VAL A 86 13.70 -2.01 -0.46
N SER A 87 13.55 -2.43 0.79
CA SER A 87 14.40 -3.48 1.35
C SER A 87 14.24 -4.81 0.60
N PRO A 88 15.21 -5.75 0.71
CA PRO A 88 15.11 -7.07 0.10
C PRO A 88 13.90 -7.92 0.52
N ALA A 89 13.18 -7.52 1.58
CA ALA A 89 11.95 -8.18 2.01
C ALA A 89 10.75 -7.93 1.07
N TYR A 90 10.85 -6.95 0.17
CA TYR A 90 9.85 -6.67 -0.84
C TYR A 90 10.20 -7.37 -2.16
N PHE A 91 9.17 -7.72 -2.94
CA PHE A 91 9.32 -8.03 -4.35
C PHE A 91 8.86 -6.84 -5.18
N VAL A 92 9.65 -6.54 -6.22
CA VAL A 92 9.35 -5.51 -7.20
C VAL A 92 9.03 -6.20 -8.52
N TYR A 93 7.94 -5.79 -9.15
CA TYR A 93 7.54 -6.24 -10.47
C TYR A 93 7.43 -5.04 -11.40
N SER A 94 8.20 -5.06 -12.48
CA SER A 94 8.13 -4.03 -13.51
C SER A 94 6.86 -4.16 -14.32
N SER A 95 6.22 -3.04 -14.62
CA SER A 95 5.06 -2.99 -15.51
C SER A 95 5.47 -3.35 -16.95
N GLU A 96 4.68 -4.20 -17.60
CA GLU A 96 4.76 -4.56 -19.03
C GLU A 96 3.43 -4.29 -19.75
N HIS A 97 2.64 -3.36 -19.22
CA HIS A 97 1.29 -3.07 -19.70
C HIS A 97 1.06 -1.60 -20.02
N LYS A 98 -0.10 -1.30 -20.62
CA LYS A 98 -0.60 0.06 -20.86
C LYS A 98 -1.93 0.36 -20.13
N GLN A 99 -2.28 -0.47 -19.15
CA GLN A 99 -3.47 -0.28 -18.32
C GLN A 99 -3.28 0.91 -17.36
N ASN A 100 -4.37 1.39 -16.79
CA ASN A 100 -4.35 2.52 -15.86
C ASN A 100 -3.79 2.10 -14.49
N ASP A 101 -2.67 2.71 -14.08
CA ASP A 101 -1.99 2.38 -12.82
C ASP A 101 -2.85 2.64 -11.59
N ARG A 102 -3.64 3.72 -11.57
CA ARG A 102 -4.52 4.06 -10.44
C ARG A 102 -5.64 3.03 -10.30
N TYR A 103 -6.20 2.58 -11.41
CA TYR A 103 -7.16 1.48 -11.41
C TYR A 103 -6.55 0.19 -10.88
N LEU A 104 -5.37 -0.21 -11.38
CA LEU A 104 -4.68 -1.42 -10.91
C LEU A 104 -4.29 -1.32 -9.44
N HIS A 105 -3.89 -0.14 -8.98
CA HIS A 105 -3.58 0.15 -7.58
C HIS A 105 -4.79 -0.14 -6.68
N HIS A 106 -5.98 0.34 -7.05
CA HIS A 106 -7.21 0.07 -6.30
C HIS A 106 -7.63 -1.40 -6.39
N LEU A 107 -7.63 -1.97 -7.59
CA LEU A 107 -8.08 -3.33 -7.84
C LEU A 107 -7.27 -4.35 -7.02
N LEU A 108 -5.94 -4.30 -7.11
CA LEU A 108 -5.03 -5.25 -6.45
C LEU A 108 -4.99 -5.07 -4.92
N ARG A 109 -5.57 -3.99 -4.40
CA ARG A 109 -5.64 -3.69 -2.96
C ARG A 109 -7.03 -3.85 -2.37
N CYS A 110 -8.05 -4.19 -3.16
CA CYS A 110 -9.39 -4.36 -2.61
C CYS A 110 -9.52 -5.66 -1.82
N ASP A 111 -10.48 -5.71 -0.90
CA ASP A 111 -10.65 -6.82 0.05
C ASP A 111 -10.78 -8.19 -0.62
N ARG A 112 -11.38 -8.25 -1.81
CA ARG A 112 -11.49 -9.49 -2.58
C ARG A 112 -10.13 -10.03 -3.01
N TYR A 113 -9.22 -9.15 -3.45
CA TYR A 113 -7.85 -9.56 -3.81
C TYR A 113 -7.05 -9.90 -2.56
N ILE A 114 -7.19 -9.14 -1.48
CA ILE A 114 -6.54 -9.42 -0.20
C ILE A 114 -6.97 -10.80 0.34
N ALA A 115 -8.27 -11.11 0.32
CA ALA A 115 -8.79 -12.41 0.71
C ALA A 115 -8.26 -13.54 -0.20
N GLY A 116 -8.13 -13.27 -1.50
CA GLY A 116 -7.47 -14.18 -2.43
C GLY A 116 -6.02 -14.44 -2.04
N TYR A 117 -5.22 -13.40 -1.78
CA TYR A 117 -3.82 -13.54 -1.35
C TYR A 117 -3.72 -14.34 -0.06
N LEU A 118 -4.58 -14.07 0.91
CA LEU A 118 -4.68 -14.82 2.16
C LEU A 118 -4.92 -16.32 1.92
N SER A 119 -5.87 -16.66 1.04
CA SER A 119 -6.13 -18.07 0.68
C SER A 119 -4.98 -18.76 -0.06
N SER A 120 -4.10 -17.96 -0.68
CA SER A 120 -2.92 -18.43 -1.43
C SER A 120 -1.62 -18.37 -0.63
N SER A 121 -1.68 -17.95 0.63
CA SER A 121 -0.53 -17.91 1.54
C SER A 121 -0.44 -19.20 2.37
N LYS A 122 0.78 -19.69 2.56
CA LYS A 122 1.06 -20.93 3.31
C LYS A 122 2.18 -20.71 4.31
N GLY A 123 2.15 -21.44 5.42
CA GLY A 123 3.26 -21.52 6.39
C GLY A 123 2.87 -22.23 7.67
N ILE A 124 3.87 -22.62 8.47
CA ILE A 124 3.69 -23.41 9.70
C ILE A 124 3.01 -22.58 10.81
N ARG A 125 3.32 -21.28 10.87
CA ARG A 125 2.71 -20.31 11.78
C ARG A 125 2.18 -19.13 10.96
N VAL A 126 1.05 -18.54 11.35
CA VAL A 126 0.41 -17.41 10.64
C VAL A 126 1.41 -16.25 10.41
N ASN A 127 2.32 -16.00 11.35
CA ASN A 127 3.34 -14.95 11.25
C ASN A 127 4.53 -15.28 10.32
N GLN A 128 4.54 -16.48 9.73
CA GLN A 128 5.54 -16.95 8.76
C GLN A 128 4.90 -17.31 7.43
N TRP A 129 3.66 -16.88 7.20
CA TRP A 129 2.97 -17.12 5.94
C TRP A 129 3.61 -16.29 4.85
N ASP A 130 4.05 -17.00 3.81
CA ASP A 130 4.52 -16.40 2.58
C ASP A 130 3.46 -16.61 1.50
N LEU A 131 3.29 -15.61 0.65
CA LEU A 131 2.48 -15.75 -0.55
C LEU A 131 3.21 -16.65 -1.56
N ASP A 132 2.53 -17.71 -1.99
CA ASP A 132 3.01 -18.57 -3.07
C ASP A 132 3.13 -17.74 -4.36
N GLN A 133 4.35 -17.67 -4.91
CA GLN A 133 4.62 -16.77 -6.02
C GLN A 133 4.06 -17.26 -7.34
N ASP A 134 3.96 -18.57 -7.54
CA ASP A 134 3.38 -19.12 -8.76
C ASP A 134 1.87 -18.91 -8.77
N LEU A 135 1.22 -19.05 -7.60
CA LEU A 135 -0.19 -18.67 -7.45
C LEU A 135 -0.38 -17.16 -7.64
N PHE A 136 0.41 -16.31 -6.96
CA PHE A 136 0.33 -14.86 -7.09
C PHE A 136 0.41 -14.38 -8.53
N ARG A 137 1.38 -14.91 -9.29
CA ARG A 137 1.57 -14.59 -10.71
C ARG A 137 0.36 -14.94 -11.58
N ARG A 138 -0.45 -15.93 -11.18
CA ARG A 138 -1.65 -16.37 -11.91
C ARG A 138 -2.93 -15.68 -11.44
N PHE A 139 -2.88 -14.77 -10.48
CA PHE A 139 -4.07 -14.04 -10.03
C PHE A 139 -4.78 -13.38 -11.22
N PRO A 140 -6.10 -13.52 -11.34
CA PRO A 140 -6.85 -12.89 -12.40
C PRO A 140 -6.87 -11.38 -12.17
N VAL A 141 -6.58 -10.60 -13.19
CA VAL A 141 -6.68 -9.15 -13.21
C VAL A 141 -7.82 -8.78 -14.15
N ILE A 142 -8.84 -8.16 -13.58
CA ILE A 142 -10.04 -7.74 -14.30
C ILE A 142 -9.75 -6.39 -14.96
N LEU A 143 -9.93 -6.31 -16.27
CA LEU A 143 -9.55 -5.17 -17.09
C LEU A 143 -10.77 -4.68 -17.92
N PRO A 144 -11.50 -3.68 -17.40
CA PRO A 144 -12.47 -2.89 -18.15
C PRO A 144 -11.83 -2.17 -19.34
N THR A 145 -12.65 -1.47 -20.13
CA THR A 145 -12.12 -0.54 -21.16
C THR A 145 -11.26 0.56 -20.52
N PRO A 146 -10.33 1.18 -21.27
CA PRO A 146 -9.51 2.27 -20.75
C PRO A 146 -10.32 3.42 -20.12
N ASP A 147 -11.45 3.78 -20.74
CA ASP A 147 -12.34 4.83 -20.25
C ASP A 147 -13.02 4.43 -18.93
N GLU A 148 -13.48 3.19 -18.82
CA GLU A 148 -14.03 2.66 -17.57
C GLU A 148 -12.97 2.59 -16.47
N GLN A 149 -11.74 2.15 -16.78
CA GLN A 149 -10.65 2.13 -15.80
C GLN A 149 -10.38 3.54 -15.26
N GLN A 150 -10.33 4.54 -16.15
CA GLN A 150 -10.14 5.94 -15.77
C GLN A 150 -11.31 6.46 -14.91
N ALA A 151 -12.56 6.16 -15.30
CA ALA A 151 -13.75 6.59 -14.56
C ALA A 151 -13.80 5.96 -13.15
N ILE A 152 -13.52 4.66 -13.05
CA ILE A 152 -13.46 3.93 -11.77
C ILE A 152 -12.34 4.52 -10.89
N ALA A 153 -11.13 4.69 -11.42
CA ALA A 153 -10.01 5.24 -10.67
C ALA A 153 -10.24 6.69 -10.22
N ALA A 154 -10.89 7.51 -11.04
CA ALA A 154 -11.25 8.88 -10.67
C ALA A 154 -12.30 8.92 -9.55
N PHE A 155 -13.31 8.07 -9.63
CA PHE A 155 -14.33 7.93 -8.60
C PHE A 155 -13.70 7.48 -7.27
N LEU A 156 -12.89 6.41 -7.29
CA LEU A 156 -12.28 5.86 -6.09
C LEU A 156 -11.34 6.87 -5.43
N ASP A 157 -10.46 7.52 -6.17
CA ASP A 157 -9.57 8.55 -5.61
C ASP A 157 -10.34 9.69 -4.94
N ARG A 158 -11.45 10.14 -5.57
CA ARG A 158 -12.28 11.21 -5.00
C ARG A 158 -12.90 10.78 -3.68
N GLU A 159 -13.50 9.60 -3.64
CA GLU A 159 -14.18 9.12 -2.42
C GLU A 159 -13.19 8.76 -1.32
N THR A 160 -12.03 8.15 -1.64
CA THR A 160 -11.00 7.86 -0.63
C THR A 160 -10.39 9.13 -0.08
N ALA A 161 -10.07 10.12 -0.92
CA ALA A 161 -9.56 11.42 -0.46
C ALA A 161 -10.58 12.14 0.44
N ARG A 162 -11.88 12.04 0.12
CA ARG A 162 -12.94 12.59 0.97
C ARG A 162 -12.99 11.89 2.32
N ILE A 163 -12.87 10.56 2.36
CA ILE A 163 -12.85 9.77 3.59
C ILE A 163 -11.63 10.15 4.44
N ASP A 164 -10.45 10.23 3.84
CA ASP A 164 -9.21 10.59 4.54
C ASP A 164 -9.30 11.99 5.17
N ALA A 165 -9.84 12.98 4.44
CA ALA A 165 -10.06 14.32 4.96
C ALA A 165 -11.07 14.35 6.14
N LEU A 166 -12.07 13.46 6.13
CA LEU A 166 -13.01 13.32 7.25
C LEU A 166 -12.36 12.64 8.47
N ILE A 167 -11.49 11.65 8.24
CA ILE A 167 -10.72 10.99 9.30
C ILE A 167 -9.80 12.01 9.98
N GLU A 168 -9.05 12.79 9.21
CA GLU A 168 -8.15 13.82 9.72
C GLU A 168 -8.89 14.85 10.58
N LYS A 169 -10.03 15.37 10.10
CA LYS A 169 -10.87 16.31 10.87
C LYS A 169 -11.38 15.72 12.17
N LYS A 170 -11.78 14.44 12.17
CA LYS A 170 -12.22 13.74 13.40
C LYS A 170 -11.06 13.58 14.38
N GLN A 171 -9.88 13.21 13.90
CA GLN A 171 -8.70 13.06 14.75
C GLN A 171 -8.31 14.40 15.40
N ARG A 172 -8.32 15.49 14.64
CA ARG A 172 -8.06 16.83 15.17
C ARG A 172 -9.09 17.27 16.21
N LEU A 173 -10.37 16.96 15.99
CA LEU A 173 -11.42 17.23 16.97
C LEU A 173 -11.19 16.47 18.28
N ILE A 174 -10.79 15.19 18.20
CA ILE A 174 -10.46 14.38 19.37
C ILE A 174 -9.30 15.00 20.17
N GLU A 175 -8.26 15.48 19.51
CA GLU A 175 -7.14 16.18 20.14
C GLU A 175 -7.58 17.45 20.88
N LEU A 176 -8.34 18.32 20.21
CA LEU A 176 -8.83 19.57 20.81
C LEU A 176 -9.74 19.32 22.02
N LEU A 177 -10.55 18.26 21.99
CA LEU A 177 -11.38 17.86 23.13
C LEU A 177 -10.53 17.38 24.31
N LYS A 178 -9.43 16.65 24.05
CA LYS A 178 -8.47 16.24 25.09
C LYS A 178 -7.76 17.44 25.70
N GLU A 179 -7.29 18.39 24.88
CA GLU A 179 -6.66 19.63 25.34
C GLU A 179 -7.61 20.46 26.21
N LYS A 180 -8.87 20.64 25.76
CA LYS A 180 -9.90 21.36 26.53
C LYS A 180 -10.18 20.68 27.87
N ARG A 181 -10.28 19.34 27.90
CA ARG A 181 -10.48 18.58 29.14
C ARG A 181 -9.31 18.81 30.10
N GLN A 182 -8.08 18.75 29.61
CA GLN A 182 -6.89 18.97 30.43
C GLN A 182 -6.87 20.40 31.00
N ALA A 183 -7.18 21.42 30.17
CA ALA A 183 -7.23 22.81 30.61
C ALA A 183 -8.28 23.05 31.70
N ILE A 184 -9.46 22.42 31.60
CA ILE A 184 -10.52 22.49 32.62
C ILE A 184 -10.04 21.86 33.93
N ILE A 185 -9.41 20.68 33.89
CA ILE A 185 -8.86 20.02 35.08
C ILE A 185 -7.79 20.91 35.73
N THR A 186 -6.82 21.39 34.96
CA THR A 186 -5.76 22.28 35.47
C THR A 186 -6.34 23.53 36.12
N ARG A 187 -7.35 24.16 35.49
CA ARG A 187 -8.03 25.34 36.05
C ARG A 187 -8.80 25.03 37.34
N ALA A 188 -9.41 23.86 37.44
CA ALA A 188 -10.15 23.44 38.64
C ALA A 188 -9.20 23.13 39.81
N VAL A 189 -8.07 22.45 39.55
CA VAL A 189 -7.05 22.13 40.56
C VAL A 189 -6.34 23.39 41.05
N THR A 190 -5.97 24.30 40.15
CA THR A 190 -5.30 25.57 40.52
C THR A 190 -6.20 26.52 41.32
N LYS A 191 -7.53 26.48 41.12
CA LYS A 191 -8.48 27.28 41.90
C LYS A 191 -8.90 26.68 43.25
N GLY A 192 -8.55 25.43 43.52
CA GLY A 192 -8.86 24.74 44.78
C GLY A 192 -7.70 24.72 45.79
N LEU A 193 -6.57 25.36 45.46
CA LEU A 193 -5.35 25.43 46.28
C LEU A 193 -5.09 26.84 46.85
N ASP A 194 -6.06 27.75 46.75
CA ASP A 194 -6.08 29.05 47.45
C ASP A 194 -7.01 29.01 48.67
#